data_AF-A0A847WZ32-F1
#
_entry.id   AF-A0A847WZ32-F1
#
_cell.length_a   1.000
_cell.length_b   1.000
_cell.length_c   1.000
_cell.angle_alpha   90.00
_cell.angle_beta   90.00
_cell.angle_gamma   90.00
#
_symmetry.space_group_name_H-M   'P 1'
#
loop_
_entity.id
_entity.type
_entity.pdbx_description
1 polymer ?
#
loop_
_entity_poly.entity_id
_entity_poly.type
_entity_poly.pdbx_seq_one_letter_code
_entity_poly.pdbx_strand_id
1 'polypeptide(L)' 'MDPHSTKPLWQRFSVFLIPLMVSNILQSLSGTVNSIYVGQLVGVEALAAIATYFPIVFFLMSFMIGLSAGSTTLIGQA' A
#
# COMPACT_ATOMS: atom_id res chain seq x y z
N MET A 1 -10.20 -42.66 18.13
CA MET A 1 -9.15 -41.93 18.88
C MET A 1 -8.71 -40.80 17.96
N ASP A 2 -9.51 -39.75 17.80
CA ASP A 2 -9.36 -38.85 16.65
C ASP A 2 -9.40 -37.38 17.09
N PRO A 3 -8.28 -36.82 17.58
CA PRO A 3 -8.23 -35.42 17.94
C PRO A 3 -7.33 -34.61 16.97
N HIS A 4 -7.91 -33.51 16.49
CA HIS A 4 -7.27 -32.36 15.82
C HIS A 4 -7.26 -32.32 14.28
N SER A 5 -8.48 -32.15 13.75
CA SER A 5 -8.81 -31.33 12.58
C SER A 5 -8.12 -29.96 12.65
N THR A 6 -6.87 -29.90 12.19
CA THR A 6 -6.14 -28.65 11.97
C THR A 6 -6.70 -28.04 10.70
N LYS A 7 -7.52 -26.98 10.79
CA LYS A 7 -8.02 -26.26 9.62
C LYS A 7 -6.83 -26.00 8.68
N PRO A 8 -6.91 -26.36 7.38
CA PRO A 8 -5.76 -26.33 6.49
C PRO A 8 -5.17 -24.93 6.48
N LEU A 9 -3.83 -24.83 6.65
CA LEU A 9 -3.09 -23.56 6.67
C LEU A 9 -3.52 -22.63 5.53
N TRP A 10 -3.80 -23.23 4.37
CA TRP A 10 -4.27 -22.57 3.16
C TRP A 10 -5.59 -21.81 3.33
N GLN A 11 -6.51 -22.28 4.18
CA GLN A 11 -7.78 -21.62 4.48
C GLN A 11 -7.59 -20.37 5.35
N ARG A 12 -6.56 -20.37 6.22
CA ARG A 12 -6.13 -19.19 6.98
C ARG A 12 -5.39 -18.19 6.09
N PHE A 13 -4.51 -18.67 5.22
CA PHE A 13 -3.82 -17.85 4.23
C PHE A 13 -4.81 -17.15 3.31
N SER A 14 -5.81 -17.85 2.77
CA SER A 14 -6.81 -17.24 1.88
C SER A 14 -7.69 -16.20 2.59
N VAL A 15 -8.04 -16.39 3.87
CA VAL A 15 -8.74 -15.37 4.68
C VAL A 15 -7.89 -14.10 4.91
N PHE A 16 -6.56 -14.20 4.90
CA PHE A 16 -5.67 -13.03 4.94
C PHE A 16 -5.37 -12.44 3.55
N LEU A 17 -5.19 -13.30 2.53
CA LEU A 17 -4.82 -12.91 1.18
C LEU A 17 -5.95 -12.19 0.46
N ILE A 18 -7.20 -12.65 0.63
CA ILE A 18 -8.38 -12.06 -0.03
C ILE A 18 -8.53 -10.58 0.34
N PRO A 19 -8.62 -10.19 1.63
CA PRO A 19 -8.73 -8.78 1.99
C PRO A 19 -7.46 -7.99 1.63
N LEU A 20 -6.27 -8.60 1.68
CA LEU A 20 -5.02 -7.94 1.26
C LEU A 20 -5.04 -7.59 -0.23
N MET A 21 -5.44 -8.55 -1.08
CA MET A 21 -5.55 -8.37 -2.53
C MET A 21 -6.63 -7.32 -2.87
N VAL A 22 -7.79 -7.39 -2.23
CA VAL A 22 -8.87 -6.41 -2.40
C VAL A 22 -8.40 -5.01 -2.00
N SER A 23 -7.73 -4.86 -0.85
CA SER A 23 -7.14 -3.58 -0.43
C SER A 23 -6.13 -3.06 -1.45
N ASN A 24 -5.25 -3.91 -1.98
CA ASN A 24 -4.29 -3.51 -3.02
C ASN A 24 -4.98 -3.05 -4.31
N ILE A 25 -6.02 -3.75 -4.74
CA ILE A 25 -6.79 -3.39 -5.93
C ILE A 25 -7.51 -2.05 -5.73
N LEU A 26 -8.21 -1.88 -4.60
CA LEU A 26 -8.91 -0.63 -4.27
C LEU A 26 -7.95 0.55 -4.12
N GLN A 27 -6.76 0.31 -3.56
CA GLN A 27 -5.72 1.31 -3.41
C GLN A 27 -5.13 1.71 -4.77
N SER A 28 -4.84 0.74 -5.66
CA SER A 28 -4.41 1.02 -7.02
C SER A 28 -5.47 1.78 -7.80
N LEU A 29 -6.75 1.37 -7.68
CA LEU A 29 -7.86 2.04 -8.36
C LEU A 29 -7.99 3.50 -7.89
N SER A 30 -7.90 3.73 -6.58
CA SER A 30 -7.90 5.07 -5.99
C SER A 30 -6.69 5.90 -6.44
N GLY A 31 -5.50 5.28 -6.55
CA GLY A 31 -4.29 5.92 -7.06
C GLY A 31 -4.41 6.30 -8.55
N THR A 32 -4.99 5.43 -9.37
CA THR A 32 -5.27 5.69 -10.79
C THR A 32 -6.30 6.80 -10.95
N VAL A 33 -7.40 6.77 -10.20
CA VAL A 33 -8.42 7.83 -10.24
C VAL A 33 -7.83 9.16 -9.79
N ASN A 34 -7.06 9.19 -8.70
CA ASN A 34 -6.39 10.41 -8.25
C ASN A 34 -5.41 10.93 -9.30
N SER A 35 -4.62 10.05 -9.92
CA SER A 35 -3.67 10.42 -10.98
C SER A 35 -4.36 10.94 -12.25
N ILE A 36 -5.51 10.37 -12.64
CA ILE A 36 -6.33 10.86 -13.76
C ILE A 36 -6.97 12.19 -13.40
N TYR A 37 -7.51 12.34 -12.18
CA TYR A 37 -8.19 13.54 -11.73
C TYR A 37 -7.23 14.72 -11.58
N VAL A 38 -6.07 14.48 -10.96
CA VAL A 38 -4.94 15.41 -10.93
C VAL A 38 -4.50 15.67 -12.37
N GLY A 39 -4.28 14.64 -13.19
CA GLY A 39 -3.91 14.76 -14.61
C GLY A 39 -4.85 15.62 -15.47
N GLN A 40 -6.16 15.59 -15.21
CA GLN A 40 -7.16 16.42 -15.90
C GLN A 40 -7.19 17.87 -15.41
N LEU A 41 -6.90 18.11 -14.13
CA LEU A 41 -6.66 19.46 -13.59
C LEU A 41 -5.30 20.02 -14.01
N VAL A 42 -4.41 19.20 -14.60
CA VAL A 42 -2.97 19.46 -14.65
C VAL A 42 -2.46 20.23 -15.88
N GLY A 43 -3.32 20.63 -16.81
CA GLY A 43 -2.95 21.33 -18.05
C GLY A 43 -1.72 22.25 -17.89
N VAL A 44 -0.60 21.88 -18.54
CA VAL A 44 0.75 22.52 -18.59
C VAL A 44 1.35 23.03 -17.27
N GLU A 45 0.68 23.89 -16.52
CA GLU A 45 1.15 24.49 -15.27
C GLU A 45 1.32 23.48 -14.13
N ALA A 46 0.43 22.50 -14.01
CA ALA A 46 0.54 21.55 -12.92
C ALA A 46 1.49 20.37 -13.22
N LEU A 47 1.86 20.15 -14.49
CA LEU A 47 2.91 19.18 -14.82
C LEU A 47 4.27 19.70 -14.34
N ALA A 48 4.49 21.01 -14.45
CA ALA A 48 5.65 21.71 -13.91
C ALA A 48 5.64 21.74 -12.36
N ALA A 49 4.47 21.92 -11.74
CA ALA A 49 4.32 21.78 -10.30
C ALA A 49 4.61 20.34 -9.84
N ILE A 50 4.02 19.32 -10.47
CA ILE A 50 4.28 17.92 -10.10
C ILE A 50 5.77 17.58 -10.24
N ALA A 51 6.46 18.05 -11.27
CA ALA A 51 7.90 17.82 -11.42
C ALA A 51 8.75 18.36 -10.26
N THR A 52 8.34 19.48 -9.64
CA THR A 52 9.03 20.07 -8.48
C THR A 52 8.58 19.47 -7.15
N TYR A 53 7.31 19.04 -7.04
CA TYR A 53 6.78 18.39 -5.84
C TYR A 53 7.10 16.89 -5.75
N PHE A 54 7.32 16.21 -6.88
CA PHE A 54 7.56 14.77 -6.94
C PHE A 54 8.72 14.30 -6.06
N PRO A 55 9.91 14.95 -6.06
CA PRO A 55 11.01 14.55 -5.18
C PRO A 55 10.68 14.72 -3.69
N ILE A 56 9.93 15.78 -3.34
CA ILE A 56 9.55 16.09 -1.96
C ILE A 56 8.60 15.02 -1.42
N VAL A 57 7.56 14.70 -2.19
CA VAL A 57 6.58 13.67 -1.82
C VAL A 57 7.24 12.29 -1.78
N PHE A 58 8.13 11.99 -2.74
CA PHE A 58 8.88 10.74 -2.77
C PHE A 58 9.79 10.58 -1.55
N PHE A 59 10.49 11.64 -1.14
CA PHE A 59 11.30 11.63 0.07
C PHE A 59 10.44 11.36 1.32
N LEU A 60 9.33 12.07 1.46
CA LEU A 60 8.43 11.92 2.62
C LEU A 60 7.83 10.51 2.70
N MET A 61 7.38 9.97 1.56
CA MET A 61 6.86 8.61 1.45
C MET A 61 7.93 7.57 1.81
N SER A 62 9.14 7.71 1.24
CA SER A 62 10.27 6.81 1.52
C SER A 62 10.67 6.83 2.99
N PHE A 63 10.67 8.01 3.60
CA PHE A 63 10.94 8.19 5.03
C PHE A 63 9.88 7.53 5.91
N MET A 64 8.60 7.74 5.60
CA MET A 64 7.49 7.11 6.33
C MET A 64 7.49 5.59 6.20
N ILE A 65 7.75 5.05 5.01
CA ILE A 65 7.88 3.60 4.80
C ILE A 65 9.06 3.06 5.62
N GLY A 66 10.19 3.76 5.64
CA GLY A 66 11.35 3.38 6.45
C GLY A 66 11.05 3.35 7.95
N LEU A 67 10.34 4.36 8.47
CA LEU A 67 9.88 4.41 9.87
C LEU A 67 8.89 3.29 10.21
N SER A 68 7.87 3.08 9.37
CA SER A 68 6.90 1.99 9.56
C SER A 68 7.55 0.62 9.52
N ALA A 69 8.46 0.38 8.57
CA ALA A 69 9.19 -0.87 8.49
C ALA A 69 10.09 -1.07 9.71
N GLY A 70 10.84 -0.04 10.13
CA GLY A 70 11.68 -0.09 11.32
C GLY A 70 10.90 -0.31 12.62
N SER A 71 9.72 0.29 12.75
CA SER A 71 8.85 0.06 13.91
C SER A 71 8.25 -1.35 13.91
N THR A 72 7.81 -1.84 12.75
CA THR A 72 7.24 -3.19 12.61
C THR A 72 8.28 -4.28 12.86
N THR A 73 9.53 -4.09 12.42
CA THR A 73 10.60 -5.06 12.67
C THR A 73 10.98 -5.12 14.15
N LEU A 74 11.00 -3.99 14.87
CA LEU A 74 11.23 -3.97 16.32
C LEU A 74 10.11 -4.69 17.08
N ILE A 75 8.85 -4.52 16.66
CA ILE A 75 7.70 -5.23 17.27
C ILE A 75 7.71 -6.73 16.91
N GLY A 76 8.10 -7.08 15.69
CA GLY A 76 8.13 -8.47 15.22
C GLY A 76 9.32 -9.29 15.72
N GLN A 77 10.37 -8.63 16.25
CA GLN A 77 11.51 -9.29 16.89
C GLN A 77 11.44 -9.33 18.43
N ALA A 78 10.53 -8.55 19.05
CA ALA A 78 10.26 -8.56 20.49
C ALA A 78 9.23 -9.64 20.88
#